data_AF-A0A7J4SPX3-F1
#
_entry.id   AF-A0A7J4SPX3-F1
#
_cell.length_a   1.000
_cell.length_b   1.000
_cell.length_c   1.000
_cell.angle_alpha   90.00
_cell.angle_beta   90.00
_cell.angle_gamma   90.00
#
_symmetry.space_group_name_H-M   'P 1'
#
loop_
_entity.id
_entity.type
_entity.pdbx_description
1 polymer ?
#
loop_
_entity_poly.entity_id
_entity_poly.type
_entity_poly.pdbx_seq_one_letter_code
_entity_poly.pdbx_strand_id
1 'polypeptide(L)' 'LVFMQFYHHQDGSRTPLPAPSVDTGLGLERAAVILQNVDTIYKTDLFQPLIKKVEDLSGEEYGKDH' A
#
# COMPACT_ATOMS: atom_id res chain seq x y z
N LEU A 1 -11.15 -4.47 -4.66
CA LEU A 1 -11.63 -5.84 -4.90
C LEU A 1 -11.63 -6.06 -6.41
N VAL A 2 -11.15 -7.20 -6.87
CA VAL A 2 -11.12 -7.58 -8.28
C VAL A 2 -11.94 -8.84 -8.43
N PHE A 3 -12.88 -8.83 -9.37
CA PHE A 3 -13.72 -9.98 -9.68
C PHE A 3 -13.24 -10.59 -10.99
N MET A 4 -12.54 -11.73 -10.92
CA MET A 4 -12.08 -12.44 -12.11
C MET A 4 -13.25 -13.20 -12.72
N GLN A 5 -13.88 -12.61 -13.72
CA GLN A 5 -15.05 -13.18 -14.40
C GLN A 5 -14.77 -13.69 -15.81
N PHE A 6 -13.70 -13.20 -16.46
CA PHE A 6 -13.42 -13.48 -17.86
C PHE A 6 -11.94 -13.80 -18.10
N TYR A 7 -11.68 -14.70 -19.05
CA TYR A 7 -10.38 -14.90 -19.66
C TYR A 7 -10.20 -13.89 -20.81
N HIS A 8 -9.04 -13.23 -20.88
CA HIS A 8 -8.72 -12.31 -21.96
C HIS A 8 -7.82 -12.98 -22.98
N HIS A 9 -8.31 -13.11 -24.21
CA HIS A 9 -7.60 -13.76 -25.32
C HIS A 9 -6.64 -12.78 -25.98
N GLN A 10 -5.64 -13.31 -26.70
CA GLN A 10 -4.64 -12.49 -27.41
C GLN A 10 -5.23 -11.64 -28.54
N ASP A 11 -6.37 -12.06 -29.09
CA ASP A 11 -7.12 -11.31 -30.10
C ASP A 11 -7.97 -10.16 -29.51
N GLY A 12 -7.92 -9.96 -28.18
CA GLY A 12 -8.66 -8.94 -27.47
C GLY A 12 -10.08 -9.35 -27.04
N SER A 13 -10.56 -10.54 -27.42
CA SER A 13 -11.85 -11.05 -26.99
C SER A 13 -11.85 -11.47 -25.51
N ARG A 14 -13.04 -11.65 -24.93
CA ARG A 14 -13.23 -12.06 -23.53
C ARG A 14 -14.28 -13.16 -23.42
N THR A 15 -13.97 -14.25 -22.73
CA THR A 15 -14.91 -15.35 -22.49
C THR A 15 -15.08 -15.62 -21.00
N PRO A 16 -16.26 -16.05 -20.52
CA PRO A 16 -16.47 -16.35 -19.11
C PRO A 16 -15.49 -17.39 -18.58
N LEU A 17 -15.00 -17.21 -17.36
CA LEU A 17 -14.22 -18.22 -16.67
C LEU A 17 -15.13 -19.35 -16.18
N PRO A 18 -14.70 -20.62 -16.26
CA PRO A 18 -15.47 -21.76 -15.75
C PRO A 18 -15.62 -21.74 -14.22
N ALA A 19 -14.66 -21.11 -13.52
CA ALA A 19 -14.69 -20.89 -12.09
C ALA A 19 -14.24 -19.44 -11.80
N PRO A 20 -15.18 -18.50 -11.63
CA PRO A 20 -14.86 -17.13 -11.24
C PRO A 20 -14.26 -17.06 -9.83
N SER A 21 -13.41 -16.08 -9.60
CA SER A 21 -12.79 -15.85 -8.28
C SER A 21 -12.80 -14.37 -7.89
N VAL A 22 -12.59 -14.12 -6.60
CA VAL A 22 -12.44 -12.78 -6.05
C VAL A 22 -11.03 -12.64 -5.52
N ASP A 23 -10.34 -11.61 -5.99
CA ASP A 23 -9.04 -11.20 -5.46
C ASP A 23 -9.20 -9.90 -4.68
N THR A 24 -8.58 -9.83 -3.52
CA THR A 24 -8.72 -8.70 -2.59
C THR A 24 -7.37 -8.32 -2.04
N GLY A 25 -7.09 -7.03 -2.01
CA GLY A 25 -5.90 -6.48 -1.37
C GLY A 25 -6.27 -5.24 -0.58
N LEU A 26 -5.77 -5.18 0.66
CA LEU A 26 -5.76 -3.97 1.48
C LEU A 26 -4.30 -3.72 1.87
N GLY A 27 -3.77 -2.55 1.53
CA GLY A 27 -2.39 -2.20 1.89
C GLY A 27 -2.27 -2.09 3.41
N LEU A 28 -1.40 -2.89 4.02
CA LEU A 28 -1.23 -2.97 5.48
C LEU A 28 -0.82 -1.61 6.05
N GLU A 29 0.10 -0.92 5.38
CA GLU A 29 0.62 0.38 5.78
C GLU A 29 -0.49 1.43 5.76
N ARG A 30 -1.40 1.37 4.77
CA ARG A 30 -2.54 2.29 4.69
C ARG A 30 -3.61 1.98 5.74
N ALA A 31 -3.82 0.70 6.04
CA ALA A 31 -4.69 0.33 7.15
C ALA A 31 -4.11 0.80 8.49
N ALA A 32 -2.79 0.67 8.68
CA ALA A 32 -2.07 1.14 9.86
C ALA A 32 -2.20 2.67 10.04
N VAL A 33 -2.11 3.45 8.96
CA VAL A 33 -2.35 4.91 9.01
C VAL A 33 -3.70 5.26 9.66
N ILE A 34 -4.77 4.57 9.24
CA ILE A 34 -6.12 4.77 9.78
C ILE A 34 -6.19 4.30 11.24
N LEU A 35 -5.70 3.09 11.53
CA LEU A 35 -5.77 2.49 12.86
C LEU A 35 -4.95 3.26 13.91
N GLN A 36 -3.84 3.84 13.50
CA GLN A 36 -2.94 4.62 14.35
C GLN A 36 -3.28 6.12 14.35
N ASN A 37 -4.28 6.53 13.57
CA ASN A 37 -4.72 7.92 13.44
C ASN A 37 -3.57 8.89 13.10
N VAL A 38 -2.77 8.53 12.09
CA VAL A 38 -1.71 9.38 11.53
C VAL A 38 -2.09 9.84 10.13
N ASP A 39 -1.40 10.85 9.61
CA ASP A 39 -1.70 11.49 8.32
C ASP A 39 -0.91 10.90 7.13
N THR A 40 0.14 10.13 7.40
CA THR A 40 0.99 9.52 6.37
C THR A 40 1.59 8.19 6.81
N ILE A 41 1.91 7.32 5.84
CA ILE A 41 2.56 6.03 6.08
C ILE A 41 3.89 6.20 6.83
N TYR A 42 4.61 7.30 6.60
CA TYR A 42 5.89 7.59 7.25
C TYR A 42 5.76 7.81 8.75
N LYS A 43 4.56 8.18 9.23
CA LYS A 43 4.31 8.38 10.65
C LYS A 43 3.82 7.13 11.37
N THR A 44 3.63 6.02 10.65
CA THR A 44 3.26 4.74 11.26
C THR A 44 4.44 4.15 12.05
N ASP A 45 4.10 3.29 13.01
CA ASP A 45 5.04 2.51 13.83
C ASP A 45 6.14 1.79 13.03
N LEU A 46 5.82 1.34 11.81
CA LEU A 46 6.77 0.66 10.94
C LEU A 46 7.92 1.58 10.45
N PHE A 47 7.61 2.84 10.15
CA PHE A 47 8.57 3.76 9.53
C PHE A 47 9.26 4.70 10.52
N GLN A 48 8.63 5.02 11.65
CA GLN A 48 9.19 5.92 12.66
C GLN A 48 10.61 5.52 13.13
N PRO A 49 10.93 4.25 13.42
CA PRO A 49 12.29 3.86 13.82
C PRO A 49 13.34 4.06 12.71
N LEU A 50 12.94 3.87 11.44
CA LEU A 50 13.82 4.06 10.29
C LEU A 50 14.09 5.54 10.04
N ILE A 51 13.04 6.37 10.11
CA ILE A 51 13.18 7.82 9.99
C ILE A 51 14.09 8.34 11.09
N LYS A 52 13.88 7.90 12.34
CA LYS A 52 14.74 8.29 13.45
C LYS A 52 16.20 7.95 13.20
N LYS A 53 16.46 6.74 12.67
CA LYS A 53 17.82 6.34 12.34
C LYS A 53 18.44 7.19 11.24
N VAL A 54 17.65 7.65 10.27
CA VAL A 54 18.11 8.56 9.22
C VAL A 54 18.44 9.93 9.80
N GLU A 55 17.59 10.50 10.68
CA GLU A 55 17.87 11.77 11.37
C GLU A 55 19.19 11.72 12.14
N ASP A 56 19.43 10.63 12.87
CA ASP A 56 20.66 10.46 13.65
C ASP A 56 21.93 10.39 12.77
N LEU A 57 21.78 9.92 11.51
CA LEU A 57 22.89 9.79 10.56
C LEU A 57 23.10 11.06 9.73
N SER A 58 22.02 11.75 9.36
CA SER A 58 22.08 12.96 8.52
C SER A 58 22.32 14.23 9.32
N GLY A 59 21.91 14.26 10.59
CA GLY A 59 21.84 15.49 11.40
C GLY A 59 20.65 16.38 11.06
N GLU A 60 19.78 15.95 10.14
CA GLU A 60 18.59 16.68 9.69
C GLU A 60 17.33 16.11 10.34
N GLU A 61 16.39 16.98 10.69
CA GLU A 61 15.13 16.63 11.36
C GLU A 61 14.00 16.47 10.34
N TYR A 62 13.30 15.33 10.36
CA TYR A 62 12.23 15.05 9.40
C TYR A 62 11.00 15.91 9.67
N GLY A 63 10.51 16.62 8.65
CA GLY A 63 9.30 17.45 8.74
C GLY A 63 9.54 18.86 9.29
N LYS A 64 10.79 19.29 9.45
CA LYS A 64 11.14 20.67 9.72
C LYS A 64 11.09 21.49 8.42
N ASP A 65 10.30 22.56 8.41
CA ASP A 65 10.31 23.51 7.29
C ASP A 65 11.69 24.21 7.23
N HIS A 66 12.26 24.29 6.03
CA HIS A 66 13.53 24.97 5.75
C HIS A 66 13.35 26.49 5.61
#